data_AF-A0A2H5QX25-F1
#
_entry.id   AF-A0A2H5QX25-F1
#
_cell.length_a   1.000
_cell.length_b   1.000
_cell.length_c   1.000
_cell.angle_alpha   90.00
_cell.angle_beta   90.00
_cell.angle_gamma   90.00
#
_symmetry.space_group_name_H-M   'P 1'
#
loop_
_entity.id
_entity.type
_entity.pdbx_description
1 polymer ?
#
loop_
_entity_poly.entity_id
_entity_poly.type
_entity_poly.pdbx_seq_one_letter_code
_entity_poly.pdbx_strand_id
1 'polypeptide(L)'
;MCQSCHCHVETVSHALVECNRARKIWRYSNLAEELRGVHRCDIVWMLQFWPRQHAKVEGAEVAALLWAIWKARNKWRFEGKKENPLRVVANAEAIILRIQPNLKKLYLLIRAGDDKSAKQRMFRDVIEKDLFRVLRDTWGDSLDSFILEKVVAVPGDISYEDLGIKNSNLKEEMYRQIDLVINVAAITKFDERYDALLDTNIMGAFQLRRAMRESGMELDSFNFDPKSIDWEDYFLNVRIPGLLIYVVK
;
A
#
# COMPACT_ATOMS: atom_id res chain seq x y z
N MET A 1 24.91 20.72 14.22
CA MET A 1 23.55 21.26 13.95
C MET A 1 22.74 20.28 13.12
N CYS A 2 21.42 20.27 13.26
CA CYS A 2 20.49 19.47 12.46
C CYS A 2 20.68 19.79 11.00
N GLN A 3 20.98 18.75 10.22
CA GLN A 3 21.26 18.94 8.81
C GLN A 3 20.01 19.26 8.01
N SER A 4 18.81 18.99 8.55
CA SER A 4 17.55 19.32 7.88
C SER A 4 17.10 20.78 8.07
N CYS A 5 17.21 21.33 9.28
CA CYS A 5 16.70 22.69 9.57
C CYS A 5 17.79 23.72 9.83
N HIS A 6 19.01 23.29 10.17
CA HIS A 6 20.14 24.14 10.57
C HIS A 6 19.86 25.06 11.77
N CYS A 7 18.85 24.77 12.60
CA CYS A 7 18.45 25.64 13.72
C CYS A 7 18.90 25.14 15.11
N HIS A 8 19.02 23.82 15.31
CA HIS A 8 19.29 23.22 16.64
C HIS A 8 20.30 22.08 16.56
N VAL A 9 20.76 21.56 17.71
CA VAL A 9 21.52 20.29 17.77
C VAL A 9 20.61 19.14 17.34
N GLU A 10 21.14 18.21 16.53
CA GLU A 10 20.36 17.08 16.07
C GLU A 10 20.25 16.01 17.15
N THR A 11 19.08 15.88 17.76
CA THR A 11 18.69 14.74 18.60
C THR A 11 17.59 13.94 17.89
N VAL A 12 17.27 12.73 18.38
CA VAL A 12 16.15 11.94 17.85
C VAL A 12 14.83 12.71 17.98
N SER A 13 14.56 13.26 19.16
CA SER A 13 13.37 14.08 19.42
C SER A 13 13.32 15.30 18.49
N HIS A 14 14.46 15.97 18.29
CA HIS A 14 14.52 17.08 17.35
C HIS A 14 14.22 16.61 15.92
N ALA A 15 14.90 15.58 15.43
CA ALA A 15 14.79 15.12 14.06
C ALA A 15 13.38 14.63 13.69
N LEU A 16 12.68 13.99 14.62
CA LEU A 16 11.40 13.33 14.36
C LEU A 16 10.18 14.12 14.82
N VAL A 17 10.34 15.09 15.73
CA VAL A 17 9.19 15.79 16.34
C VAL A 17 9.35 17.30 16.23
N GLU A 18 10.47 17.85 16.72
CA GLU A 18 10.60 19.30 16.89
C GLU A 18 11.09 20.03 15.65
N CYS A 19 11.75 19.34 14.72
CA CYS A 19 12.27 19.93 13.49
C CYS A 19 11.13 20.52 12.65
N ASN A 20 11.30 21.72 12.10
CA ASN A 20 10.27 22.39 11.29
C ASN A 20 9.75 21.53 10.13
N ARG A 21 10.59 20.67 9.55
CA ARG A 21 10.19 19.72 8.51
C ARG A 21 9.33 18.57 9.07
N ALA A 22 9.70 18.03 10.24
CA ALA A 22 8.92 17.00 10.92
C ALA A 22 7.57 17.55 11.41
N ARG A 23 7.56 18.74 12.05
CA ARG A 23 6.33 19.43 12.46
C ARG A 23 5.36 19.66 11.31
N LYS A 24 5.87 19.95 10.10
CA LYS A 24 5.02 20.09 8.92
C LYS A 24 4.29 18.78 8.58
N ILE A 25 4.93 17.62 8.74
CA ILE A 25 4.32 16.31 8.52
C ILE A 25 3.28 16.03 9.62
N TRP A 26 3.65 16.23 10.90
CA TRP A 26 2.70 16.08 12.02
C TRP A 26 1.46 16.95 11.90
N ARG A 27 1.56 18.16 11.33
CA ARG A 27 0.40 19.04 11.09
C ARG A 27 -0.61 18.49 10.08
N TYR A 28 -0.19 17.57 9.21
CA TYR A 28 -1.07 16.93 8.23
C TYR A 28 -1.61 15.58 8.71
N SER A 29 -1.18 15.07 9.86
CA SER A 29 -1.73 13.83 10.41
C SER A 29 -2.94 14.10 11.32
N ASN A 30 -3.71 13.07 11.60
CA ASN A 30 -4.87 13.15 12.49
C ASN A 30 -4.49 13.46 13.96
N LEU A 31 -3.20 13.34 14.31
CA LEU A 31 -2.64 13.65 15.63
C LEU A 31 -2.19 15.11 15.79
N ALA A 32 -2.46 15.98 14.81
CA ALA A 32 -1.97 17.35 14.78
C ALA A 32 -2.43 18.21 15.96
N GLU A 33 -3.70 18.08 16.37
CA GLU A 33 -4.26 18.79 17.54
C GLU A 33 -3.61 18.29 18.83
N GLU A 34 -3.48 16.97 18.95
CA GLU A 34 -3.09 16.30 20.19
C GLU A 34 -1.60 16.53 20.48
N LEU A 35 -0.80 16.75 19.44
CA LEU A 35 0.62 17.08 19.57
C LEU A 35 0.86 18.53 20.03
N ARG A 36 -0.10 19.46 19.87
CA ARG A 36 0.12 20.89 20.23
C ARG A 36 0.39 21.11 21.71
N GLY A 37 -0.18 20.27 22.57
CA GLY A 37 0.02 20.32 24.02
C GLY A 37 1.25 19.58 24.52
N VAL A 38 2.00 18.91 23.64
CA VAL A 38 3.14 18.08 24.01
C VAL A 38 4.44 18.86 23.82
N HIS A 39 5.12 19.17 24.92
CA HIS A 39 6.39 19.90 24.91
C HIS A 39 7.52 19.00 25.43
N ARG A 40 8.61 18.89 24.64
CA ARG A 40 9.83 18.10 24.95
C ARG A 40 9.54 16.64 25.34
N CYS A 41 8.95 15.89 24.42
CA CYS A 41 8.75 14.45 24.55
C CYS A 41 9.84 13.70 23.77
N ASP A 42 10.48 12.73 24.43
CA ASP A 42 11.27 11.73 23.71
C ASP A 42 10.37 10.67 23.07
N ILE A 43 10.97 9.87 22.20
CA ILE A 43 10.27 8.84 21.45
C ILE A 43 9.66 7.76 22.36
N VAL A 44 10.26 7.49 23.52
CA VAL A 44 9.76 6.51 24.49
C VAL A 44 8.47 7.03 25.11
N TRP A 45 8.45 8.31 25.48
CA TRP A 45 7.24 8.96 25.97
C TRP A 45 6.10 8.91 24.94
N MET A 46 6.41 9.26 23.68
CA MET A 46 5.41 9.25 22.59
C MET A 46 4.82 7.87 22.32
N LEU A 47 5.61 6.81 22.45
CA LEU A 47 5.14 5.44 22.16
C LEU A 47 4.45 4.79 23.36
N GLN A 48 4.91 5.04 24.58
CA GLN A 48 4.45 4.31 25.77
C GLN A 48 3.41 5.08 26.59
N PHE A 49 3.54 6.39 26.70
CA PHE A 49 2.75 7.20 27.64
C PHE A 49 1.67 8.02 26.94
N TRP A 50 1.98 8.58 25.77
CA TRP A 50 1.03 9.41 25.02
C TRP A 50 -0.29 8.67 24.68
N PRO A 51 -0.26 7.42 24.15
CA PRO A 51 -1.48 6.66 23.86
C PRO A 51 -2.29 6.30 25.11
N ARG A 52 -1.62 6.19 26.27
CA ARG A 52 -2.27 5.87 27.55
C ARG A 52 -2.99 7.06 28.17
N GLN A 53 -2.55 8.27 27.85
CA GLN A 53 -3.09 9.51 28.41
C GLN A 53 -4.15 10.14 27.50
N HIS A 54 -4.17 9.78 26.21
CA HIS A 54 -5.07 10.37 25.22
C HIS A 54 -5.78 9.26 24.43
N ALA A 55 -7.08 9.07 24.71
CA ALA A 55 -7.90 8.02 24.11
C ALA A 55 -8.02 8.09 22.57
N LYS A 56 -7.66 9.22 21.95
CA LYS A 56 -7.65 9.41 20.49
C LYS A 56 -6.31 9.08 19.84
N VAL A 57 -5.27 8.79 20.63
CA VAL A 57 -3.91 8.57 20.14
C VAL A 57 -3.64 7.08 20.13
N GLU A 58 -3.55 6.50 18.94
CA GLU A 58 -3.19 5.09 18.77
C GLU A 58 -1.67 4.93 18.69
N GLY A 59 -1.09 4.04 19.52
CA GLY A 59 0.36 3.84 19.55
C GLY A 59 0.96 3.38 18.21
N ALA A 60 0.19 2.61 17.43
CA ALA A 60 0.57 2.18 16.08
C ALA A 60 0.63 3.36 15.11
N GLU A 61 -0.29 4.33 15.24
CA GLU A 61 -0.30 5.54 14.41
C GLU A 61 0.92 6.42 14.71
N VAL A 62 1.22 6.61 16.00
CA VAL A 62 2.42 7.33 16.44
C VAL A 62 3.69 6.66 15.89
N ALA A 63 3.80 5.34 15.99
CA ALA A 63 4.95 4.59 15.49
C ALA A 63 5.11 4.69 13.96
N ALA A 64 4.01 4.56 13.21
CA ALA A 64 4.04 4.65 11.75
C ALA A 64 4.45 6.05 11.27
N LEU A 65 3.94 7.11 11.91
CA LEU A 65 4.31 8.49 11.60
C LEU A 65 5.79 8.77 11.91
N LEU A 66 6.27 8.33 13.08
CA LEU A 66 7.69 8.46 13.45
C LEU A 66 8.61 7.77 12.43
N TRP A 67 8.26 6.56 11.99
CA TRP A 67 9.00 5.84 10.96
C TRP A 67 8.96 6.55 9.60
N ALA A 68 7.79 7.04 9.18
CA ALA A 68 7.62 7.71 7.90
C ALA A 68 8.41 9.04 7.85
N ILE A 69 8.40 9.79 8.95
CA ILE A 69 9.20 11.02 9.11
C ILE A 69 10.69 10.69 9.06
N TRP A 70 11.14 9.66 9.78
CA TRP A 70 12.53 9.20 9.76
C TRP A 70 12.96 8.81 8.34
N LYS A 71 12.13 8.04 7.63
CA LYS A 71 12.40 7.60 6.25
C LYS A 71 12.49 8.78 5.30
N ALA A 72 11.53 9.71 5.34
CA ALA A 72 11.53 10.91 4.52
C ALA A 72 12.77 11.78 4.76
N ARG A 73 13.15 11.93 6.03
CA ARG A 73 14.35 12.66 6.43
C ARG A 73 15.63 12.00 5.92
N ASN A 74 15.73 10.67 5.97
CA ASN A 74 16.90 9.95 5.48
C ASN A 74 17.00 9.95 3.96
N LYS A 75 15.87 9.84 3.26
CA LYS A 75 15.85 9.97 1.81
C LYS A 75 16.35 11.34 1.35
N TRP A 76 15.97 12.41 2.06
CA TRP A 76 16.55 13.73 1.82
C TRP A 76 18.05 13.78 2.15
N ARG A 77 18.46 13.23 3.29
CA ARG A 77 19.87 13.27 3.75
C ARG A 77 20.82 12.52 2.80
N PHE A 78 20.42 11.35 2.32
CA PHE A 78 21.30 10.45 1.56
C PHE A 78 21.08 10.52 0.05
N GLU A 79 19.89 10.93 -0.41
CA GLU A 79 19.55 11.00 -1.84
C GLU A 79 19.21 12.41 -2.32
N GLY A 80 19.17 13.42 -1.43
CA GLY A 80 18.75 14.79 -1.77
C GLY A 80 17.25 14.93 -2.11
N LYS A 81 16.48 13.85 -2.08
CA LYS A 81 15.07 13.83 -2.49
C LYS A 81 14.15 14.33 -1.38
N LYS A 82 13.44 15.41 -1.65
CA LYS A 82 12.44 15.98 -0.74
C LYS A 82 11.08 15.31 -0.96
N GLU A 83 10.52 14.76 0.11
CA GLU A 83 9.18 14.16 0.11
C GLU A 83 8.10 15.22 0.37
N ASN A 84 6.92 15.05 -0.26
CA ASN A 84 5.74 15.85 0.07
C ASN A 84 5.19 15.40 1.43
N PRO A 85 4.98 16.30 2.42
CA PRO A 85 4.47 15.94 3.73
C PRO A 85 3.17 15.13 3.73
N LEU A 86 2.21 15.46 2.85
CA LEU A 86 0.96 14.70 2.71
C LEU A 86 1.23 13.25 2.26
N ARG A 87 2.19 13.06 1.35
CA ARG A 87 2.60 11.71 0.91
C ARG A 87 3.28 10.93 2.03
N VAL A 88 4.00 11.61 2.92
CA VAL A 88 4.62 10.95 4.09
C VAL A 88 3.54 10.48 5.06
N VAL A 89 2.51 11.29 5.32
CA VAL A 89 1.36 10.91 6.15
C VAL A 89 0.58 9.76 5.51
N ALA A 90 0.23 9.85 4.22
CA ALA A 90 -0.47 8.78 3.51
C ALA A 90 0.31 7.45 3.53
N ASN A 91 1.66 7.50 3.48
CA ASN A 91 2.48 6.30 3.65
C ASN A 91 2.42 5.73 5.07
N ALA A 92 2.35 6.58 6.10
CA ALA A 92 2.16 6.13 7.48
C ALA A 92 0.78 5.50 7.67
N GLU A 93 -0.27 6.12 7.12
CA GLU A 93 -1.63 5.57 7.10
C GLU A 93 -1.67 4.21 6.38
N ALA A 94 -0.99 4.08 5.23
CA ALA A 94 -0.89 2.80 4.52
C ALA A 94 -0.14 1.72 5.34
N ILE A 95 0.84 2.11 6.18
CA ILE A 95 1.50 1.19 7.12
C ILE A 95 0.54 0.76 8.23
N ILE A 96 -0.23 1.71 8.76
CA ILE A 96 -1.26 1.42 9.77
C ILE A 96 -2.31 0.49 9.19
N LEU A 97 -2.80 0.73 7.97
CA LEU A 97 -3.75 -0.16 7.27
C LEU A 97 -3.18 -1.56 7.03
N ARG A 98 -1.87 -1.69 6.81
CA ARG A 98 -1.18 -2.99 6.73
C ARG A 98 -1.04 -3.68 8.09
N ILE A 99 -1.03 -2.91 9.18
CA ILE A 99 -0.87 -3.40 10.56
C ILE A 99 -2.24 -3.47 11.29
N GLN A 100 -3.31 -2.89 10.71
CA GLN A 100 -4.59 -2.67 11.37
C GLN A 100 -5.44 -3.95 11.42
N PRO A 101 -5.82 -4.42 12.62
CA PRO A 101 -6.59 -5.65 12.83
C PRO A 101 -8.08 -5.55 12.46
N ASN A 102 -8.57 -4.37 12.05
CA ASN A 102 -9.96 -4.14 11.65
C ASN A 102 -10.25 -4.47 10.18
N LEU A 103 -9.27 -5.03 9.45
CA LEU A 103 -9.54 -5.66 8.16
C LEU A 103 -10.59 -6.76 8.38
N LYS A 104 -11.81 -6.49 7.94
CA LYS A 104 -12.91 -7.47 8.01
C LYS A 104 -12.64 -8.61 7.05
N LYS A 105 -12.38 -8.27 5.78
CA LYS A 105 -12.04 -9.20 4.71
C LYS A 105 -11.08 -8.57 3.72
N LEU A 106 -10.18 -9.39 3.18
CA LEU A 106 -9.37 -9.13 1.99
C LEU A 106 -9.87 -10.04 0.87
N TYR A 107 -10.41 -9.45 -0.18
CA TYR A 107 -10.74 -10.17 -1.40
C TYR A 107 -9.51 -10.20 -2.31
N LEU A 108 -8.93 -11.38 -2.52
CA LEU A 108 -7.74 -11.57 -3.34
C LEU A 108 -8.13 -12.20 -4.67
N LEU A 109 -8.08 -11.41 -5.75
CA LEU A 109 -8.34 -11.89 -7.11
C LEU A 109 -7.23 -12.83 -7.56
N ILE A 110 -7.58 -14.06 -7.94
CA ILE A 110 -6.64 -15.11 -8.37
C ILE A 110 -7.13 -15.76 -9.66
N ARG A 111 -6.24 -15.81 -10.67
CA ARG A 111 -6.53 -16.51 -11.94
C ARG A 111 -6.73 -18.01 -11.72
N ALA A 112 -7.97 -18.46 -11.63
CA ALA A 112 -8.31 -19.86 -11.38
C ALA A 112 -9.67 -20.20 -12.01
N GLY A 113 -9.88 -21.49 -12.30
CA GLY A 113 -11.14 -21.94 -12.90
C GLY A 113 -12.32 -21.96 -11.93
N ASP A 114 -12.04 -22.16 -10.63
CA ASP A 114 -13.02 -22.33 -9.56
C ASP A 114 -12.43 -21.94 -8.20
N ASP A 115 -13.30 -21.88 -7.18
CA ASP A 115 -12.96 -21.48 -5.80
C ASP A 115 -11.90 -22.39 -5.17
N LYS A 116 -11.97 -23.72 -5.45
CA LYS A 116 -11.02 -24.70 -4.92
C LYS A 116 -9.62 -24.43 -5.44
N SER A 117 -9.51 -24.19 -6.74
CA SER A 117 -8.27 -23.88 -7.44
C SER A 117 -7.73 -22.52 -6.98
N ALA A 118 -8.60 -21.51 -6.80
CA ALA A 118 -8.20 -20.19 -6.30
C ALA A 118 -7.60 -20.29 -4.88
N LYS A 119 -8.28 -21.01 -3.98
CA LYS A 119 -7.81 -21.27 -2.61
C LYS A 119 -6.48 -22.03 -2.59
N GLN A 120 -6.36 -23.09 -3.39
CA GLN A 120 -5.11 -23.85 -3.48
C GLN A 120 -3.94 -22.97 -3.96
N ARG A 121 -4.19 -22.13 -4.98
CA ARG A 121 -3.20 -21.17 -5.48
C ARG A 121 -2.83 -20.12 -4.44
N MET A 122 -3.79 -19.62 -3.66
CA MET A 122 -3.52 -18.67 -2.57
C MET A 122 -2.49 -19.22 -1.59
N PHE A 123 -2.68 -20.46 -1.12
CA PHE A 123 -1.73 -21.08 -0.20
C PHE A 123 -0.38 -21.33 -0.88
N ARG A 124 -0.37 -22.07 -1.99
CA ARG A 124 0.86 -22.48 -2.67
C ARG A 124 1.70 -21.32 -3.20
N ASP A 125 1.05 -20.34 -3.81
CA ASP A 125 1.74 -19.26 -4.53
C ASP A 125 2.05 -18.07 -3.58
N VAL A 126 1.37 -17.95 -2.44
CA VAL A 126 1.52 -16.81 -1.50
C VAL A 126 1.88 -17.24 -0.09
N ILE A 127 0.98 -17.94 0.62
CA ILE A 127 1.11 -18.18 2.08
C ILE A 127 2.24 -19.17 2.42
N GLU A 128 2.48 -20.16 1.57
CA GLU A 128 3.53 -21.18 1.76
C GLU A 128 4.92 -20.67 1.38
N LYS A 129 5.05 -19.48 0.77
CA LYS A 129 6.35 -18.90 0.42
C LYS A 129 7.18 -18.59 1.66
N ASP A 130 8.50 -18.67 1.53
CA ASP A 130 9.43 -18.39 2.64
C ASP A 130 9.28 -16.98 3.23
N LEU A 131 8.71 -16.05 2.46
CA LEU A 131 8.39 -14.71 2.94
C LEU A 131 7.47 -14.73 4.18
N PHE A 132 6.58 -15.74 4.29
CA PHE A 132 5.66 -15.92 5.42
C PHE A 132 6.22 -16.84 6.52
N ARG A 133 7.49 -17.26 6.44
CA ARG A 133 8.10 -18.19 7.41
C ARG A 133 7.98 -17.67 8.85
N VAL A 134 8.32 -16.41 9.09
CA VAL A 134 8.24 -15.82 10.45
C VAL A 134 6.82 -15.89 11.00
N LEU A 135 5.81 -15.67 10.17
CA LEU A 135 4.40 -15.77 10.58
C LEU A 135 4.01 -17.22 10.85
N ARG A 136 4.46 -18.18 10.04
CA ARG A 136 4.25 -19.61 10.28
C ARG A 136 4.91 -20.07 11.59
N ASP A 137 6.15 -19.66 11.84
CA ASP A 137 6.87 -20.01 13.08
C ASP A 137 6.20 -19.40 14.32
N THR A 138 5.59 -18.21 14.18
CA THR A 138 4.94 -17.50 15.29
C THR A 138 3.53 -18.03 15.59
N TRP A 139 2.74 -18.32 14.55
CA TRP A 139 1.32 -18.70 14.69
C TRP A 139 1.09 -20.21 14.61
N GLY A 140 2.07 -20.98 14.11
CA GLY A 140 1.95 -22.42 13.92
C GLY A 140 0.68 -22.82 13.16
N ASP A 141 0.01 -23.85 13.66
CA ASP A 141 -1.20 -24.43 13.07
C ASP A 141 -2.40 -23.45 13.02
N SER A 142 -2.36 -22.36 13.78
CA SER A 142 -3.44 -21.37 13.80
C SER A 142 -3.41 -20.39 12.61
N LEU A 143 -2.28 -20.31 11.88
CA LEU A 143 -2.11 -19.35 10.80
C LEU A 143 -3.14 -19.55 9.68
N ASP A 144 -3.33 -20.78 9.21
CA ASP A 144 -4.21 -21.06 8.09
C ASP A 144 -5.67 -20.72 8.42
N SER A 145 -6.10 -21.00 9.66
CA SER A 145 -7.43 -20.61 10.15
C SER A 145 -7.59 -19.09 10.16
N PHE A 146 -6.58 -18.37 10.67
CA PHE A 146 -6.58 -16.91 10.70
C PHE A 146 -6.63 -16.30 9.28
N ILE A 147 -5.82 -16.83 8.36
CA ILE A 147 -5.83 -16.39 6.96
C ILE A 147 -7.18 -16.65 6.31
N LEU A 148 -7.80 -17.81 6.56
CA LEU A 148 -9.12 -18.12 5.98
C LEU A 148 -10.27 -17.32 6.56
N GLU A 149 -10.14 -16.84 7.80
CA GLU A 149 -11.07 -15.88 8.38
C GLU A 149 -10.98 -14.52 7.69
N LYS A 150 -9.76 -14.09 7.32
CA LYS A 150 -9.48 -12.74 6.84
C LYS A 150 -9.40 -12.61 5.32
N VAL A 151 -9.08 -13.67 4.58
CA VAL A 151 -8.75 -13.61 3.16
C VAL A 151 -9.66 -14.54 2.36
N VAL A 152 -10.36 -13.96 1.39
CA VAL A 152 -11.21 -14.67 0.44
C VAL A 152 -10.50 -14.72 -0.91
N ALA A 153 -10.11 -15.91 -1.35
CA ALA A 153 -9.59 -16.13 -2.69
C ALA A 153 -10.75 -16.07 -3.71
N VAL A 154 -10.72 -15.09 -4.60
CA VAL A 154 -11.76 -14.87 -5.61
C VAL A 154 -11.24 -15.36 -6.97
N PRO A 155 -11.80 -16.43 -7.56
CA PRO A 155 -11.43 -16.83 -8.91
C PRO A 155 -11.85 -15.75 -9.92
N GLY A 156 -10.87 -15.22 -10.65
CA GLY A 156 -11.10 -14.22 -11.67
C GLY A 156 -9.81 -13.78 -12.33
N ASP A 157 -9.93 -12.95 -13.37
CA ASP A 157 -8.82 -12.43 -14.14
C ASP A 157 -9.12 -10.98 -14.52
N ILE A 158 -8.18 -10.10 -14.16
CA ILE A 158 -8.32 -8.66 -14.31
C ILE A 158 -8.45 -8.23 -15.77
N SER A 159 -7.99 -9.05 -16.72
CA SER A 159 -8.11 -8.75 -18.15
C SER A 159 -9.55 -8.80 -18.68
N TYR A 160 -10.48 -9.43 -17.95
CA TYR A 160 -11.87 -9.59 -18.37
C TYR A 160 -12.81 -8.54 -17.75
N GLU A 161 -13.97 -8.37 -18.37
CA GLU A 161 -15.09 -7.62 -17.78
C GLU A 161 -15.47 -8.22 -16.42
N ASP A 162 -15.92 -7.37 -15.48
CA ASP A 162 -16.26 -7.77 -14.11
C ASP A 162 -15.17 -8.58 -13.40
N LEU A 163 -13.90 -8.35 -13.78
CA LEU A 163 -12.73 -9.07 -13.26
C LEU A 163 -12.80 -10.58 -13.51
N GLY A 164 -13.60 -11.03 -14.47
CA GLY A 164 -13.80 -12.45 -14.79
C GLY A 164 -14.52 -13.23 -13.68
N ILE A 165 -15.15 -12.56 -12.71
CA ILE A 165 -15.81 -13.19 -11.58
C ILE A 165 -17.14 -13.79 -12.04
N LYS A 166 -17.23 -15.12 -12.07
CA LYS A 166 -18.43 -15.84 -12.53
C LYS A 166 -19.55 -15.90 -11.49
N ASN A 167 -19.20 -15.91 -10.20
CA ASN A 167 -20.17 -16.00 -9.12
C ASN A 167 -20.78 -14.61 -8.83
N SER A 168 -22.01 -14.38 -9.32
CA SER A 168 -22.71 -13.10 -9.18
C SER A 168 -22.97 -12.70 -7.73
N ASN A 169 -23.34 -13.66 -6.87
CA ASN A 169 -23.62 -13.39 -5.46
C ASN A 169 -22.35 -12.94 -4.72
N LEU A 170 -21.23 -13.60 -4.97
CA LEU A 170 -19.92 -13.20 -4.42
C LEU A 170 -19.52 -11.81 -4.92
N LYS A 171 -19.72 -11.54 -6.22
CA LYS A 171 -19.42 -10.24 -6.83
C LYS A 171 -20.21 -9.11 -6.15
N GLU A 172 -21.53 -9.29 -5.98
CA GLU A 172 -22.40 -8.31 -5.32
C GLU A 172 -22.12 -8.13 -3.83
N GLU A 173 -21.77 -9.20 -3.11
CA GLU A 173 -21.31 -9.09 -1.71
C GLU A 173 -20.02 -8.27 -1.65
N MET A 174 -19.04 -8.64 -2.48
CA MET A 174 -17.73 -7.99 -2.52
C MET A 174 -17.87 -6.50 -2.83
N TYR A 175 -18.63 -6.14 -3.87
CA TYR A 175 -18.85 -4.74 -4.26
C TYR A 175 -19.49 -3.88 -3.15
N ARG A 176 -20.31 -4.47 -2.27
CA ARG A 176 -20.88 -3.77 -1.10
C ARG A 176 -19.92 -3.62 0.07
N GLN A 177 -18.85 -4.42 0.14
CA GLN A 177 -17.93 -4.47 1.27
C GLN A 177 -16.55 -3.88 0.97
N ILE A 178 -16.23 -3.57 -0.30
CA ILE A 178 -14.94 -2.98 -0.64
C ILE A 178 -14.92 -1.49 -0.26
N ASP A 179 -14.06 -1.15 0.68
CA ASP A 179 -13.70 0.22 1.02
C ASP A 179 -12.45 0.72 0.28
N LEU A 180 -11.56 -0.20 -0.13
CA LEU A 180 -10.28 0.10 -0.76
C LEU A 180 -9.89 -0.96 -1.80
N VAL A 181 -9.40 -0.50 -2.94
CA VAL A 181 -8.86 -1.36 -4.00
C VAL A 181 -7.37 -1.10 -4.19
N ILE A 182 -6.59 -2.17 -4.20
CA ILE A 182 -5.15 -2.12 -4.48
C ILE A 182 -4.88 -2.95 -5.75
N ASN A 183 -4.50 -2.29 -6.84
CA ASN A 183 -4.10 -2.98 -8.06
C ASN A 183 -2.58 -3.19 -8.10
N VAL A 184 -2.16 -4.46 -8.02
CA VAL A 184 -0.76 -4.88 -8.21
C VAL A 184 -0.66 -5.99 -9.27
N ALA A 185 -1.76 -6.28 -9.97
CA ALA A 185 -1.79 -7.32 -10.99
C ALA A 185 -1.05 -6.84 -12.24
N ALA A 186 0.08 -7.48 -12.54
CA ALA A 186 0.84 -7.22 -13.74
C ALA A 186 1.58 -8.48 -14.19
N ILE A 187 1.76 -8.62 -15.49
CA ILE A 187 2.76 -9.51 -16.06
C ILE A 187 4.08 -8.77 -16.08
N THR A 188 5.07 -9.37 -15.41
CA THR A 188 6.45 -8.86 -15.32
C THR A 188 7.44 -9.71 -16.11
N LYS A 189 6.96 -10.67 -16.91
CA LYS A 189 7.78 -11.47 -17.81
C LYS A 189 8.11 -10.66 -19.06
N PHE A 190 9.38 -10.64 -19.44
CA PHE A 190 9.88 -9.86 -20.57
C PHE A 190 9.62 -10.53 -21.92
N ASP A 191 9.46 -11.85 -21.93
CA ASP A 191 9.27 -12.73 -23.09
C ASP A 191 7.81 -13.18 -23.27
N GLU A 192 6.86 -12.51 -22.61
CA GLU A 192 5.44 -12.83 -22.75
C GLU A 192 4.85 -12.27 -24.04
N ARG A 193 3.76 -12.89 -24.53
CA ARG A 193 3.01 -12.37 -25.66
C ARG A 193 2.52 -10.94 -25.41
N TYR A 194 2.67 -10.09 -26.43
CA TYR A 194 2.33 -8.67 -26.35
C TYR A 194 0.85 -8.42 -26.02
N ASP A 195 -0.06 -9.21 -26.60
CA ASP A 195 -1.48 -9.10 -26.31
C ASP A 195 -1.80 -9.41 -24.84
N ALA A 196 -1.21 -10.46 -24.27
CA ALA A 196 -1.36 -10.77 -22.84
C ALA A 196 -0.82 -9.64 -21.93
N LEU A 197 0.29 -8.99 -22.32
CA LEU A 197 0.84 -7.82 -21.62
C LEU A 197 -0.13 -6.63 -21.66
N LEU A 198 -0.68 -6.33 -22.84
CA LEU A 198 -1.66 -5.27 -23.05
C LEU A 198 -2.94 -5.53 -22.24
N ASP A 199 -3.49 -6.74 -22.34
CA ASP A 199 -4.72 -7.16 -21.68
C ASP A 199 -4.60 -7.09 -20.16
N THR A 200 -3.46 -7.51 -19.59
CA THR A 200 -3.28 -7.50 -18.13
C THR A 200 -2.86 -6.13 -17.61
N ASN A 201 -1.78 -5.55 -18.15
CA ASN A 201 -1.13 -4.39 -17.52
C ASN A 201 -1.83 -3.07 -17.85
N ILE A 202 -2.53 -3.01 -18.99
CA ILE A 202 -3.17 -1.78 -19.47
C ILE A 202 -4.68 -1.93 -19.36
N MET A 203 -5.24 -2.94 -20.05
CA MET A 203 -6.68 -3.15 -20.03
C MET A 203 -7.17 -3.60 -18.66
N GLY A 204 -6.38 -4.36 -17.89
CA GLY A 204 -6.77 -4.75 -16.54
C GLY A 204 -7.05 -3.58 -15.61
N ALA A 205 -6.26 -2.51 -15.69
CA ALA A 205 -6.55 -1.28 -14.92
C ALA A 205 -7.88 -0.62 -15.38
N PHE A 206 -8.17 -0.66 -16.67
CA PHE A 206 -9.44 -0.16 -17.23
C PHE A 206 -10.63 -1.00 -16.76
N GLN A 207 -10.52 -2.33 -16.81
CA GLN A 207 -11.57 -3.24 -16.36
C GLN A 207 -11.88 -3.06 -14.87
N LEU A 208 -10.83 -2.95 -14.05
CA LEU A 208 -10.99 -2.67 -12.62
C LEU A 208 -11.69 -1.34 -12.37
N ARG A 209 -11.29 -0.28 -13.08
CA ARG A 209 -11.94 1.03 -12.98
C ARG A 209 -13.42 0.93 -13.34
N ARG A 210 -13.79 0.20 -14.40
CA ARG A 210 -15.19 0.01 -14.80
C ARG A 210 -15.98 -0.75 -13.74
N ALA A 211 -15.46 -1.89 -13.27
CA ALA A 211 -16.08 -2.69 -12.22
C ALA A 211 -16.36 -1.86 -10.94
N MET A 212 -15.42 -1.00 -10.54
CA MET A 212 -15.60 -0.15 -9.36
C MET A 212 -16.59 1.01 -9.59
N ARG A 213 -16.75 1.50 -10.82
CA ARG A 213 -17.84 2.45 -11.13
C ARG A 213 -19.20 1.79 -10.95
N GLU A 214 -19.33 0.56 -11.46
CA GLU A 214 -20.57 -0.21 -11.38
C GLU A 214 -20.92 -0.60 -9.95
N SER A 215 -19.92 -0.80 -9.07
CA SER A 215 -20.14 -0.99 -7.63
C SER A 215 -20.59 0.27 -6.89
N GLY A 216 -20.63 1.43 -7.55
CA GLY A 216 -20.98 2.72 -6.93
C GLY A 216 -19.82 3.36 -6.13
N MET A 217 -18.58 2.91 -6.32
CA MET A 217 -17.42 3.49 -5.65
C MET A 217 -17.02 4.83 -6.29
N GLU A 218 -16.78 5.84 -5.46
CA GLU A 218 -16.23 7.11 -5.92
C GLU A 218 -14.75 6.95 -6.28
N LEU A 219 -14.45 7.04 -7.58
CA LEU A 219 -13.13 6.76 -8.14
C LEU A 219 -12.22 7.98 -8.24
N ASP A 220 -12.57 9.08 -7.58
CA ASP A 220 -11.75 10.30 -7.53
C ASP A 220 -10.36 10.03 -6.92
N SER A 221 -10.20 8.88 -6.24
CA SER A 221 -8.95 8.33 -5.71
C SER A 221 -8.13 7.50 -6.72
N PHE A 222 -8.74 6.94 -7.77
CA PHE A 222 -8.05 6.25 -8.87
C PHE A 222 -7.55 7.29 -9.88
N ASN A 223 -6.48 8.00 -9.53
CA ASN A 223 -5.87 9.05 -10.36
C ASN A 223 -5.04 8.48 -11.53
N PHE A 224 -5.58 7.48 -12.23
CA PHE A 224 -4.95 6.83 -13.37
C PHE A 224 -5.98 6.57 -14.46
N ASP A 225 -5.90 7.33 -15.55
CA ASP A 225 -6.63 7.07 -16.78
C ASP A 225 -5.64 6.52 -17.83
N PRO A 226 -5.75 5.25 -18.25
CA PRO A 226 -4.88 4.72 -19.31
C PRO A 226 -4.96 5.52 -20.62
N LYS A 227 -6.07 6.24 -20.85
CA LYS A 227 -6.23 7.12 -22.02
C LYS A 227 -5.47 8.43 -21.89
N SER A 228 -5.01 8.81 -20.69
CA SER A 228 -4.19 10.01 -20.50
C SER A 228 -2.70 9.76 -20.73
N ILE A 229 -2.30 8.52 -21.05
CA ILE A 229 -0.92 8.19 -21.36
C ILE A 229 -0.63 8.58 -22.81
N ASP A 230 0.39 9.40 -23.01
CA ASP A 230 1.03 9.54 -24.31
C ASP A 230 1.85 8.27 -24.59
N TRP A 231 1.22 7.34 -25.31
CA TRP A 231 1.81 6.04 -25.58
C TRP A 231 3.04 6.15 -26.48
N GLU A 232 3.06 7.10 -27.41
CA GLU A 232 4.19 7.30 -28.31
C GLU A 232 5.42 7.77 -27.51
N ASP A 233 5.25 8.79 -26.67
CA ASP A 233 6.31 9.27 -25.76
C ASP A 233 6.78 8.16 -24.81
N TYR A 234 5.85 7.46 -24.17
CA TYR A 234 6.18 6.35 -23.26
C TYR A 234 7.02 5.27 -23.95
N PHE A 235 6.66 4.85 -25.16
CA PHE A 235 7.41 3.82 -25.87
C PHE A 235 8.79 4.31 -26.31
N LEU A 236 8.86 5.48 -26.94
CA LEU A 236 10.09 6.02 -27.48
C LEU A 236 11.10 6.41 -26.40
N ASN A 237 10.63 6.97 -25.28
CA ASN A 237 11.50 7.59 -24.29
C ASN A 237 11.67 6.76 -23.01
N VAL A 238 10.77 5.81 -22.74
CA VAL A 238 10.87 4.95 -21.54
C VAL A 238 11.10 3.49 -21.91
N ARG A 239 10.23 2.90 -22.74
CA ARG A 239 10.23 1.44 -22.96
C ARG A 239 11.36 0.95 -23.88
N ILE A 240 11.53 1.56 -25.05
CA ILE A 240 12.58 1.17 -26.03
C ILE A 240 13.98 1.36 -25.44
N PRO A 241 14.32 2.51 -24.81
CA PRO A 241 15.61 2.67 -24.15
C PRO A 241 15.84 1.62 -23.05
N GLY A 242 14.82 1.31 -22.25
CA GLY A 242 14.90 0.24 -21.25
C GLY A 242 15.19 -1.14 -21.85
N LEU A 243 14.52 -1.48 -22.95
CA LEU A 243 14.80 -2.72 -23.69
C LEU A 243 16.24 -2.79 -24.20
N LEU A 244 16.74 -1.70 -24.80
CA LEU A 244 18.11 -1.63 -25.30
C LEU A 244 19.16 -1.71 -24.19
N ILE A 245 18.89 -1.14 -23.01
CA ILE A 245 19.87 -1.15 -21.90
C ILE A 245 19.89 -2.50 -21.18
N TYR A 246 18.73 -3.12 -20.96
CA TYR A 246 18.60 -4.23 -20.02
C TYR A 246 18.34 -5.59 -20.67
N VAL A 247 17.88 -5.64 -21.93
CA VAL A 247 17.48 -6.88 -22.60
C VAL A 247 18.36 -7.18 -23.81
N VAL A 248 18.54 -6.19 -24.70
CA VAL A 248 19.39 -6.32 -25.88
C VAL A 248 20.83 -5.99 -25.50
N LYS A 249 21.63 -7.02 -25.20
CA LYS A 249 23.09 -6.92 -25.18
C LYS A 249 23.68 -7.59 -26.40
#